data_AF-J2JDR8-F1
#
_entry.id   AF-J2JDR8-F1
#
_cell.length_a   1.000
_cell.length_b   1.000
_cell.length_c   1.000
_cell.angle_alpha   90.00
_cell.angle_beta   90.00
_cell.angle_gamma   90.00
#
_symmetry.space_group_name_H-M   'P 1'
#
loop_
_entity.id
_entity.type
_entity.pdbx_description
1 polymer ?
#
loop_
_entity_poly.entity_id
_entity_poly.type
_entity_poly.pdbx_seq_one_letter_code
_entity_poly.pdbx_strand_id
1 'polypeptide(L)'
;MESNATTNDDLNLYEKAENYTKTSLELIKLKTVLASADALSTVTSRIAVGAVVAFFTLFLNIGISLWLGKVLGEYYYGFFIVALFYLIVAIVMHKTQHKLIKTPIGNMIVSSILKDSKN
;
A
#
# COMPACT_ATOMS: atom_id res chain seq x y z
N MET A 1 -48.48 -22.79 -42.06
CA MET A 1 -48.65 -22.68 -40.60
C MET A 1 -47.30 -22.99 -39.95
N GLU A 2 -46.35 -22.04 -39.94
CA GLU A 2 -44.99 -22.26 -39.37
C GLU A 2 -44.35 -20.93 -38.91
N SER A 3 -44.99 -20.19 -37.99
CA SER A 3 -44.45 -18.89 -37.53
C SER A 3 -44.43 -18.69 -36.02
N ASN A 4 -44.83 -19.68 -35.23
CA ASN A 4 -45.01 -19.55 -33.79
C ASN A 4 -44.02 -20.37 -32.96
N ALA A 5 -43.03 -21.04 -33.56
CA ALA A 5 -42.01 -21.80 -32.84
C ALA A 5 -40.74 -20.97 -32.56
N THR A 6 -40.27 -20.16 -33.51
CA THR A 6 -39.01 -19.39 -33.41
C THR A 6 -39.05 -18.27 -32.38
N THR A 7 -40.18 -17.58 -32.22
CA THR A 7 -40.31 -16.45 -31.27
C THR A 7 -40.11 -16.87 -29.81
N ASN A 8 -40.53 -18.09 -29.44
CA ASN A 8 -40.47 -18.55 -28.05
C ASN A 8 -39.04 -18.93 -27.64
N ASP A 9 -38.27 -19.46 -28.59
CA ASP A 9 -36.87 -19.81 -28.38
C ASP A 9 -36.07 -18.53 -28.18
N ASP A 10 -36.16 -17.55 -29.09
CA ASP A 10 -35.45 -16.27 -28.98
C ASP A 10 -35.74 -15.53 -27.66
N LEU A 11 -37.00 -15.58 -27.18
CA LEU A 11 -37.41 -15.05 -25.88
C LEU A 11 -36.75 -15.80 -24.70
N ASN A 12 -36.63 -17.12 -24.78
CA ASN A 12 -36.01 -17.96 -23.74
C ASN A 12 -34.49 -17.75 -23.66
N LEU A 13 -33.83 -17.56 -24.80
CA LEU A 13 -32.39 -17.22 -24.86
C LEU A 13 -32.13 -15.83 -24.27
N TYR A 14 -32.98 -14.85 -24.58
CA TYR A 14 -32.91 -13.50 -24.01
C TYR A 14 -33.15 -13.51 -22.50
N GLU A 15 -34.15 -14.27 -22.02
CA GLU A 15 -34.48 -14.40 -20.60
C GLU A 15 -33.39 -15.13 -19.81
N LYS A 16 -32.78 -16.16 -20.40
CA LYS A 16 -31.57 -16.77 -19.85
C LYS A 16 -30.43 -15.77 -19.80
N ALA A 17 -30.14 -15.08 -20.90
CA ALA A 17 -29.07 -14.10 -20.96
C ALA A 17 -29.27 -13.02 -19.89
N GLU A 18 -30.47 -12.46 -19.76
CA GLU A 18 -30.81 -11.46 -18.74
C GLU A 18 -30.62 -12.00 -17.31
N ASN A 19 -31.06 -13.24 -17.04
CA ASN A 19 -30.82 -13.89 -15.75
C ASN A 19 -29.33 -14.10 -15.48
N TYR A 20 -28.54 -14.54 -16.47
CA TYR A 20 -27.08 -14.66 -16.33
C TYR A 20 -26.42 -13.30 -16.07
N THR A 21 -26.85 -12.23 -16.74
CA THR A 21 -26.31 -10.89 -16.51
C THR A 21 -26.70 -10.35 -15.13
N LYS A 22 -27.96 -10.58 -14.70
CA LYS A 22 -28.43 -10.22 -13.36
C LYS A 22 -27.64 -10.96 -12.28
N THR A 23 -27.47 -12.28 -12.41
CA THR A 23 -26.68 -13.08 -11.47
C THR A 23 -25.21 -12.67 -11.49
N SER A 24 -24.63 -12.40 -12.65
CA SER A 24 -23.23 -11.94 -12.76
C SER A 24 -23.02 -10.57 -12.11
N LEU A 25 -23.96 -9.64 -12.27
CA LEU A 25 -23.95 -8.34 -11.62
C LEU A 25 -24.12 -8.47 -10.10
N GLU A 26 -25.00 -9.34 -9.65
CA GLU A 26 -25.23 -9.59 -8.22
C GLU A 26 -24.01 -10.22 -7.56
N LEU A 27 -23.35 -11.16 -8.23
CA LEU A 27 -22.08 -11.75 -7.80
C LEU A 27 -20.96 -10.69 -7.73
N ILE A 28 -20.84 -9.81 -8.72
CA ILE A 28 -19.86 -8.72 -8.70
C ILE A 28 -20.13 -7.75 -7.55
N LYS A 29 -21.39 -7.38 -7.32
CA LYS A 29 -21.78 -6.50 -6.22
C LYS A 29 -21.42 -7.12 -4.87
N LEU A 30 -21.77 -8.39 -4.68
CA LEU A 30 -21.48 -9.12 -3.45
C LEU A 30 -19.97 -9.29 -3.24
N LYS A 31 -19.23 -9.68 -4.28
CA LYS A 31 -17.76 -9.84 -4.23
C LYS A 31 -17.05 -8.52 -3.97
N THR A 32 -17.56 -7.41 -4.48
CA THR A 32 -17.03 -6.07 -4.21
C THR A 32 -17.23 -5.66 -2.76
N VAL A 33 -18.41 -5.95 -2.18
CA VAL A 33 -18.68 -5.69 -0.76
C VAL A 33 -17.83 -6.56 0.15
N LEU A 34 -17.67 -7.85 -0.17
CA LEU A 34 -16.79 -8.75 0.59
C LEU A 34 -15.32 -8.33 0.51
N ALA A 35 -14.83 -8.06 -0.71
CA ALA A 35 -13.44 -7.63 -0.90
C ALA A 35 -13.15 -6.28 -0.23
N SER A 36 -14.11 -5.34 -0.25
CA SER A 36 -13.95 -4.06 0.45
C SER A 36 -13.99 -4.26 1.97
N ALA A 37 -14.89 -5.10 2.50
CA ALA A 37 -14.94 -5.45 3.92
C ALA A 37 -13.63 -6.12 4.39
N ASP A 38 -13.10 -7.08 3.63
CA ASP A 38 -11.84 -7.75 3.94
C ASP A 38 -10.65 -6.78 3.88
N ALA A 39 -10.62 -5.90 2.87
CA ALA A 39 -9.61 -4.86 2.76
C ALA A 39 -9.68 -3.89 3.95
N LEU A 40 -10.88 -3.41 4.31
CA LEU A 40 -11.09 -2.56 5.47
C LEU A 40 -10.70 -3.25 6.78
N SER A 41 -11.04 -4.52 6.94
CA SER A 41 -10.70 -5.29 8.14
C SER A 41 -9.18 -5.42 8.29
N THR A 42 -8.50 -5.76 7.20
CA THR A 42 -7.04 -5.86 7.15
C THR A 42 -6.36 -4.51 7.39
N VAL A 43 -6.84 -3.45 6.74
CA VAL A 43 -6.29 -2.10 6.87
C VAL A 43 -6.53 -1.55 8.27
N THR A 44 -7.71 -1.74 8.85
CA THR A 44 -8.05 -1.29 10.20
C THR A 44 -7.14 -1.93 11.24
N SER A 45 -6.94 -3.25 11.16
CA SER A 45 -6.00 -3.96 12.04
C SER A 45 -4.57 -3.42 11.89
N ARG A 46 -4.10 -3.23 10.65
CA ARG A 46 -2.76 -2.68 10.38
C ARG A 46 -2.60 -1.23 10.85
N ILE A 47 -3.63 -0.40 10.70
CA ILE A 47 -3.64 0.98 11.19
C ILE A 47 -3.62 0.99 12.72
N ALA A 48 -4.39 0.13 13.38
CA ALA A 48 -4.39 0.05 14.84
C ALA A 48 -2.98 -0.30 15.37
N VAL A 49 -2.34 -1.32 14.80
CA VAL A 49 -0.96 -1.68 15.16
C VAL A 49 0.02 -0.55 14.80
N GLY A 50 -0.11 0.03 13.61
CA GLY A 50 0.72 1.14 13.15
C GLY A 50 0.59 2.38 14.05
N ALA A 51 -0.61 2.68 14.53
CA ALA A 51 -0.87 3.78 15.45
C ALA A 51 -0.19 3.55 16.81
N VAL A 52 -0.27 2.34 17.36
CA VAL A 52 0.43 1.99 18.61
C VAL A 52 1.94 2.16 18.45
N VAL A 53 2.52 1.65 17.36
CA VAL A 53 3.96 1.79 17.07
C VAL A 53 4.34 3.26 16.86
N ALA A 54 3.52 4.03 16.16
CA ALA A 54 3.73 5.45 15.94
C ALA A 54 3.72 6.23 17.26
N PHE A 55 2.72 6.01 18.12
CA PHE A 55 2.65 6.64 19.43
C PHE A 55 3.83 6.23 20.32
N PHE A 56 4.17 4.94 20.35
CA PHE A 56 5.33 4.47 21.09
C PHE A 56 6.62 5.19 20.65
N THR A 57 6.85 5.28 19.34
CA THR A 57 8.04 5.93 18.78
C THR A 57 8.04 7.44 19.03
N LEU A 58 6.87 8.08 18.99
CA LEU A 58 6.69 9.49 19.30
C LEU A 58 7.04 9.79 20.76
N PHE A 59 6.44 9.05 21.70
CA PHE A 59 6.74 9.21 23.12
C PHE A 59 8.20 8.88 23.45
N LEU A 60 8.77 7.87 22.79
CA LEU A 60 10.18 7.54 22.96
C LEU A 60 11.08 8.70 22.52
N ASN A 61 10.80 9.33 21.37
CA ASN A 61 11.54 10.51 20.90
C ASN A 61 11.42 11.70 21.85
N ILE A 62 10.20 11.98 22.32
CA ILE A 62 9.96 13.04 23.29
C ILE A 62 10.71 12.75 24.60
N GLY A 63 10.67 11.50 25.08
CA GLY A 63 11.37 11.07 26.29
C GLY A 63 12.89 11.22 26.18
N ILE A 64 13.49 10.78 25.06
CA ILE A 64 14.93 10.94 24.79
C ILE A 64 15.29 12.43 24.75
N SER A 65 14.48 13.24 24.07
CA SER A 65 14.67 14.68 23.98
C SER A 65 14.63 15.34 25.37
N LEU A 66 13.62 15.04 26.18
CA LEU A 66 13.49 15.59 27.53
C LEU A 66 14.60 15.13 28.47
N TRP A 67 15.03 13.87 28.36
CA TRP A 67 16.15 13.34 29.14
C TRP A 67 17.47 14.04 28.79
N LEU A 68 17.77 14.18 27.49
CA LEU A 68 18.92 14.97 27.03
C LEU A 68 18.80 16.42 27.50
N GLY A 69 17.64 17.04 27.32
CA GLY A 69 17.40 18.41 27.74
C GLY A 69 17.62 18.62 29.23
N LYS A 70 17.19 17.68 30.08
CA LYS A 70 17.44 17.72 31.52
C LYS A 70 18.92 17.61 31.87
N VAL A 71 19.69 16.78 31.17
CA VAL A 71 21.15 16.66 31.38
C VAL A 71 21.87 17.94 30.92
N LEU A 72 21.38 18.59 29.87
CA LEU A 72 21.91 19.85 29.35
C LEU A 72 21.41 21.10 30.10
N GLY A 73 20.57 20.93 31.12
CA GLY A 73 20.02 22.00 31.95
C GLY A 73 18.74 22.65 31.40
N GLU A 74 18.48 22.55 30.10
CA GLU A 74 17.31 23.14 29.46
C GLU A 74 16.68 22.22 28.40
N TYR A 75 15.34 22.13 28.39
CA TYR A 75 14.61 21.21 27.51
C TYR A 75 14.80 21.49 26.01
N TYR A 76 14.99 22.75 25.63
CA TYR A 76 15.14 23.12 24.21
C TYR A 76 16.41 22.54 23.58
N TYR A 77 17.50 22.38 24.35
CA TYR A 77 18.72 21.76 23.84
C TYR A 77 18.54 20.28 23.50
N GLY A 78 17.69 19.58 24.25
CA GLY A 78 17.35 18.18 23.97
C GLY A 78 16.72 18.00 22.58
N PHE A 79 15.72 18.84 22.26
CA PHE A 79 15.09 18.82 20.94
C PHE A 79 16.07 19.22 19.83
N PHE A 80 16.94 20.19 20.09
CA PHE A 80 17.91 20.67 19.12
C PHE A 80 18.94 19.58 18.74
N ILE A 81 19.43 18.82 19.73
CA ILE A 81 20.37 17.72 19.49
C ILE A 81 19.70 16.58 18.71
N VAL A 82 18.48 16.21 19.09
CA VAL A 82 17.73 15.18 18.37
C VAL A 82 17.45 15.61 16.93
N ALA A 83 17.11 16.88 16.69
CA ALA A 83 16.95 17.42 15.34
C ALA A 83 18.25 17.41 14.53
N LEU A 84 19.38 17.79 15.14
CA LEU A 84 20.69 17.74 14.49
C LEU A 84 21.09 16.31 14.11
N PHE A 85 20.81 15.35 15.01
CA PHE A 85 21.04 13.94 14.75
C PHE A 85 20.23 13.46 13.53
N TYR A 86 18.93 13.80 13.47
CA TYR A 86 18.09 13.47 12.31
C TYR A 86 18.58 14.11 11.02
N LEU A 87 19.08 15.35 11.07
CA LEU A 87 19.67 16.03 9.92
C LEU A 87 20.93 15.30 9.41
N ILE A 88 21.81 14.87 10.31
CA ILE A 88 23.02 14.11 9.95
C ILE A 88 22.63 12.79 9.29
N VAL A 89 21.67 12.06 9.87
CA VAL A 89 21.16 10.81 9.28
C VAL A 89 20.60 11.05 7.88
N ALA A 90 19.83 12.11 7.68
CA ALA A 90 19.29 12.46 6.36
C ALA A 90 20.40 12.74 5.33
N ILE A 91 21.45 13.47 5.71
CA ILE A 91 22.60 13.75 4.83
C ILE A 91 23.36 12.46 4.47
N VAL A 92 23.61 11.60 5.47
CA VAL A 92 24.27 10.30 5.27
C VAL A 92 23.44 9.44 4.33
N MET A 93 22.13 9.38 4.55
CA MET A 93 21.18 8.61 3.74
C MET A 93 21.10 9.13 2.31
N HIS A 94 21.12 10.46 2.10
CA HIS A 94 21.17 11.05 0.77
C HIS A 94 22.46 10.69 0.01
N LYS A 95 23.60 10.64 0.70
CA LYS A 95 24.87 10.19 0.10
C LYS A 95 24.88 8.69 -0.23
N THR A 96 24.34 7.85 0.65
CA THR A 96 24.30 6.39 0.43
C THR A 96 23.22 5.97 -0.56
N GLN A 97 22.13 6.73 -0.70
CA GLN A 97 21.06 6.50 -1.68
C GLN A 97 21.62 6.40 -3.11
N HIS A 98 22.61 7.24 -3.43
CA HIS A 98 23.25 7.24 -4.75
C HIS A 98 24.06 5.96 -5.03
N LYS A 99 24.51 5.24 -3.99
CA LYS A 99 25.30 4.00 -4.10
C LYS A 99 24.46 2.74 -3.91
N LEU A 100 23.43 2.78 -3.07
CA LEU A 100 22.58 1.63 -2.71
C LEU A 100 21.36 1.45 -3.63
N ILE A 101 20.78 2.52 -4.18
CA ILE A 101 19.57 2.42 -5.03
C ILE A 101 19.94 2.48 -6.51
N LYS A 102 20.79 3.43 -6.90
CA LYS A 102 21.11 3.67 -8.31
C LYS A 102 21.88 2.51 -8.96
N THR A 103 22.78 1.86 -8.20
CA THR A 103 23.68 0.82 -8.70
C THR A 103 22.97 -0.53 -8.95
N PRO A 104 22.21 -1.12 -8.01
CA PRO A 104 21.56 -2.41 -8.25
C PRO A 104 20.38 -2.31 -9.22
N ILE A 105 19.59 -1.23 -9.18
CA ILE A 105 18.45 -1.06 -10.09
C ILE A 105 18.93 -0.91 -11.53
N GLY A 106 19.98 -0.11 -11.76
CA GLY A 106 20.60 0.01 -13.09
C GLY A 106 21.13 -1.32 -13.61
N ASN A 107 21.82 -2.09 -12.78
CA ASN A 107 22.37 -3.39 -13.18
C ASN A 107 21.27 -4.43 -13.44
N MET A 108 20.16 -4.38 -12.70
CA MET A 108 19.02 -5.27 -12.91
C MET A 108 18.34 -4.97 -14.24
N ILE A 109 18.08 -3.69 -14.56
CA ILE A 109 17.49 -3.26 -15.85
C ILE A 109 18.39 -3.65 -17.02
N VAL A 110 19.70 -3.38 -16.94
CA VAL A 110 20.65 -3.73 -18.01
C VAL A 110 20.75 -5.25 -18.19
N SER A 111 20.71 -6.03 -17.10
CA SER A 111 20.71 -7.50 -17.20
C SER A 111 19.42 -8.05 -17.84
N SER A 112 18.27 -7.41 -17.58
CA SER A 112 16.99 -7.80 -18.18
C SER A 112 16.99 -7.55 -19.69
N ILE A 113 17.52 -6.41 -20.14
CA ILE A 113 17.59 -6.06 -21.57
C ILE A 113 18.63 -6.91 -22.31
N LEU A 114 19.82 -7.13 -21.74
CA LEU A 114 20.85 -7.94 -22.38
C LEU A 114 20.51 -9.43 -22.44
N LYS A 115 19.69 -9.93 -21.51
CA LYS A 115 19.22 -11.32 -21.52
C LYS A 115 18.11 -11.57 -22.56
N ASP A 116 17.32 -10.55 -22.86
CA ASP A 116 16.27 -10.61 -23.88
C ASP A 116 16.84 -10.64 -25.31
N SER A 117 17.98 -9.98 -25.54
CA SER A 117 18.65 -9.96 -26.86
C SER A 117 19.49 -11.21 -27.18
N LYS A 118 19.57 -12.19 -26.27
CA LYS A 118 20.36 -13.42 -26.47
C LYS A 118 19.50 -14.69 -26.62
N ASN A 119 18.22 -14.53 -26.98
CA ASN A 119 17.37 -15.60 -27.48
C ASN A 119 16.98 -15.33 -28.93
#